data_AF-A0A2P6PFR5-F1
#
_entry.id   AF-A0A2P6PFR5-F1
#
_cell.length_a   1.000
_cell.length_b   1.000
_cell.length_c   1.000
_cell.angle_alpha   90.00
_cell.angle_beta   90.00
_cell.angle_gamma   90.00
#
_symmetry.space_group_name_H-M   'P 1'
#
loop_
_entity.id
_entity.type
_entity.pdbx_description
1 polymer ?
#
loop_
_entity_poly.entity_id
_entity_poly.type
_entity_poly.pdbx_seq_one_letter_code
_entity_poly.pdbx_strand_id
1 'polypeptide(L)'
;MELIEINARLRDIGIGVNDEQVVHVALFSLPSDYSNLRTSYNATESKWDLNKLISICVDEEDRIKKEKEPTKAVNLVEKPKWKEQNKLKLKKTTNTKVSGKPADSKAAKPFKFKFTFARR
;
A
#
# COMPACT_ATOMS: atom_id res chain seq x y z
N MET A 1 4.06 34.44 28.92
CA MET A 1 3.11 33.32 28.78
C MET A 1 1.70 33.88 28.48
N GLU A 2 1.62 34.95 27.68
CA GLU A 2 0.44 35.83 27.64
C GLU A 2 -0.75 35.21 26.91
N LEU A 3 -0.52 34.47 25.82
CA LEU A 3 -1.59 33.80 25.06
C LEU A 3 -2.30 32.72 25.89
N ILE A 4 -1.58 32.04 26.78
CA ILE A 4 -2.16 31.01 27.67
C ILE A 4 -3.06 31.68 28.71
N GLU A 5 -2.62 32.78 29.31
CA GLU A 5 -3.43 33.57 30.25
C GLU A 5 -4.67 34.18 29.58
N ILE A 6 -4.52 34.72 28.37
CA ILE A 6 -5.65 35.23 27.57
C ILE A 6 -6.63 34.09 27.31
N ASN A 7 -6.17 32.91 26.87
CA ASN A 7 -7.04 31.78 26.62
C ASN A 7 -7.72 31.28 27.91
N ALA A 8 -7.03 31.28 29.05
CA ALA A 8 -7.64 30.94 30.34
C ALA A 8 -8.81 31.87 30.67
N ARG A 9 -8.63 33.19 30.55
CA ARG A 9 -9.70 34.17 30.74
C ARG A 9 -10.85 34.02 29.75
N LEU A 10 -10.55 33.65 28.49
CA LEU A 10 -11.58 33.38 27.48
C LEU A 10 -12.36 32.09 27.80
N ARG A 11 -11.70 31.06 28.34
CA ARG A 11 -12.33 29.82 28.80
C ARG A 11 -13.28 30.09 29.98
N ASP A 12 -12.93 31.00 30.88
CA ASP A 12 -13.80 31.42 32.00
C ASP A 12 -15.13 32.02 31.51
N ILE A 13 -15.13 32.69 30.36
CA ILE A 13 -16.32 33.29 29.73
C ILE A 13 -17.01 32.29 28.76
N GLY A 14 -16.46 31.09 28.59
CA GLY A 14 -17.02 30.03 27.75
C GLY A 14 -16.72 30.16 26.24
N ILE A 15 -15.79 31.04 25.85
CA ILE A 15 -15.41 31.30 24.45
C ILE A 15 -13.95 30.92 24.12
N GLY A 16 -13.23 30.40 25.10
CA GLY A 16 -11.83 30.01 24.94
C GLY A 16 -11.64 28.75 24.09
N VAL A 17 -10.40 28.53 23.69
CA VAL A 17 -10.00 27.37 22.90
C VAL A 17 -10.00 26.12 23.77
N ASN A 18 -10.77 25.12 23.34
CA ASN A 18 -10.88 23.81 23.97
C ASN A 18 -9.80 22.85 23.46
N ASP A 19 -9.48 21.83 24.25
CA ASP A 19 -8.41 20.87 23.95
C ASP A 19 -8.67 20.13 22.62
N GLU A 20 -9.93 19.83 22.30
CA GLU A 20 -10.35 19.25 21.02
C GLU A 20 -10.00 20.17 19.83
N GLN A 21 -10.22 21.48 19.97
CA GLN A 21 -9.85 22.46 18.93
C GLN A 21 -8.34 22.54 18.76
N VAL A 22 -7.56 22.42 19.84
CA VAL A 22 -6.10 22.37 19.77
C VAL A 22 -5.64 21.14 18.99
N VAL A 23 -6.22 19.97 19.24
CA VAL A 23 -5.92 18.73 18.50
C VAL A 23 -6.26 18.89 17.02
N HIS A 24 -7.43 19.45 16.69
CA HIS A 24 -7.81 19.74 15.31
C HIS A 24 -6.79 20.69 14.63
N VAL A 25 -6.47 21.83 15.24
CA VAL A 25 -5.53 22.80 14.66
C VAL A 25 -4.14 22.17 14.49
N ALA A 26 -3.65 21.44 15.49
CA ALA A 26 -2.38 20.75 15.43
C ALA A 26 -2.34 19.74 14.27
N LEU A 27 -3.36 18.89 14.14
CA LEU A 27 -3.46 17.91 13.05
C LEU A 27 -3.48 18.55 11.66
N PHE A 28 -4.24 19.64 11.48
CA PHE A 28 -4.34 20.31 10.19
C PHE A 28 -3.11 21.16 9.85
N SER A 29 -2.30 21.54 10.85
CA SER A 29 -1.01 22.22 10.65
C SER A 29 0.10 21.30 10.12
N LEU A 30 -0.07 19.97 10.22
CA LEU A 30 0.92 19.01 9.75
C LEU A 30 1.08 19.05 8.21
N PRO A 31 2.27 18.71 7.68
CA PRO A 31 2.51 18.62 6.22
C PRO A 31 1.57 17.64 5.50
N SER A 32 1.49 17.76 4.17
CA SER A 32 0.67 16.89 3.33
C SER A 32 1.02 15.41 3.44
N ASP A 33 2.28 15.09 3.77
CA ASP A 33 2.76 13.72 3.95
C ASP A 33 1.99 12.96 5.05
N TYR A 34 1.37 13.70 5.98
CA TYR A 34 0.52 13.16 7.06
C TYR A 34 -0.96 13.05 6.66
N SER A 35 -1.30 13.04 5.36
CA SER A 35 -2.70 12.97 4.91
C SER A 35 -3.45 11.76 5.48
N ASN A 36 -2.77 10.64 5.65
CA ASN A 36 -3.32 9.41 6.24
C ASN A 36 -3.80 9.63 7.69
N LEU A 37 -3.05 10.42 8.45
CA LEU A 37 -3.40 10.75 9.82
C LEU A 37 -4.71 11.53 9.90
N ARG A 38 -4.94 12.46 8.96
CA ARG A 38 -6.20 13.21 8.87
C ARG A 38 -7.39 12.31 8.56
N THR A 39 -7.22 11.36 7.64
CA THR A 39 -8.26 10.37 7.36
C THR A 39 -8.54 9.47 8.56
N SER A 40 -7.49 9.04 9.28
CA SER A 40 -7.65 8.24 10.51
C SER A 40 -8.39 9.01 11.60
N TYR A 41 -8.07 10.29 11.77
CA TYR A 41 -8.75 11.16 12.73
C TYR A 41 -10.24 11.30 12.38
N ASN A 42 -10.56 11.64 11.14
CA ASN A 42 -11.94 11.82 10.68
C ASN A 42 -12.78 10.52 10.72
N ALA A 43 -12.14 9.36 10.59
CA ALA A 43 -12.80 8.06 10.64
C ALA A 43 -13.03 7.55 12.08
N THR A 44 -12.39 8.16 13.08
CA THR A 44 -12.47 7.73 14.47
C THR A 44 -13.57 8.50 15.19
N GLU A 45 -14.52 7.79 15.80
CA GLU A 45 -15.61 8.42 16.58
C GLU A 45 -15.17 8.83 18.00
N SER A 46 -14.05 8.31 18.49
CA SER A 46 -13.50 8.69 19.79
C SER A 46 -12.71 10.00 19.72
N LYS A 47 -12.82 10.82 20.77
CA LYS A 47 -12.05 12.05 20.90
C LYS A 47 -10.57 11.72 21.06
N TRP A 48 -9.73 12.40 20.28
CA TRP A 48 -8.29 12.29 20.42
C TRP A 48 -7.80 13.25 21.50
N ASP A 49 -6.91 12.74 22.34
CA ASP A 49 -6.11 13.58 23.23
C ASP A 49 -4.83 14.05 22.51
N LEU A 50 -4.28 15.18 22.95
CA LEU A 50 -3.06 15.73 22.37
C LEU A 50 -1.88 14.75 22.52
N ASN A 51 -1.79 14.03 23.64
CA ASN A 51 -0.76 13.00 23.82
C ASN A 51 -0.91 11.87 22.79
N LYS A 52 -2.15 11.46 22.52
CA LYS A 52 -2.45 10.43 21.52
C LYS A 52 -2.06 10.89 20.12
N LEU A 53 -2.37 12.14 19.75
CA LEU A 53 -1.94 12.73 18.49
C LEU A 53 -0.41 12.70 18.36
N ILE A 54 0.32 13.13 19.40
CA ILE A 54 1.79 13.14 19.41
C ILE A 54 2.35 11.73 19.19
N SER A 55 1.84 10.72 19.91
CA SER A 55 2.31 9.33 19.72
C SER A 55 2.13 8.85 18.28
N ILE A 56 0.96 9.09 17.68
CA ILE A 56 0.70 8.65 16.30
C ILE A 56 1.55 9.44 15.30
N CYS A 57 1.79 10.73 15.53
CA CYS A 57 2.68 11.54 14.69
C CYS A 57 4.11 10.98 14.65
N VAL A 58 4.64 10.53 15.79
CA VAL A 58 5.97 9.91 15.87
C VAL A 58 6.02 8.62 15.06
N ASP A 59 5.01 7.75 15.23
CA ASP A 59 4.92 6.50 14.48
C ASP A 59 4.79 6.73 12.97
N GLU A 60 3.96 7.70 12.56
CA GLU A 60 3.74 8.04 11.17
C GLU A 60 5.00 8.68 10.54
N GLU A 61 5.76 9.47 11.29
CA GLU A 61 7.05 10.01 10.84
C GLU A 61 8.03 8.88 10.49
N ASP A 62 8.15 7.87 11.35
CA ASP A 62 9.00 6.70 11.09
C ASP A 62 8.52 5.88 9.89
N ARG A 63 7.20 5.77 9.67
CA ARG A 63 6.63 5.14 8.48
C ARG A 63 7.01 5.91 7.21
N ILE A 64 6.83 7.24 7.22
CA ILE A 64 7.16 8.12 6.09
C ILE A 64 8.66 8.03 5.75
N LYS A 65 9.54 8.00 6.75
CA LYS A 65 11.00 7.82 6.55
C LYS A 65 11.32 6.50 5.85
N LYS A 66 10.69 5.40 6.26
CA LYS A 66 10.89 4.06 5.67
C LYS A 66 10.34 3.95 4.24
N GLU A 67 9.27 4.67 3.91
CA GLU A 67 8.68 4.67 2.56
C GLU A 67 9.49 5.53 1.58
N LYS A 68 10.11 6.61 2.06
CA LYS A 68 11.01 7.47 1.27
C LYS A 68 12.35 6.79 0.96
N GLU A 69 12.76 5.81 1.78
CA GLU A 69 13.89 4.96 1.44
C GLU A 69 13.54 4.11 0.20
N PRO A 70 14.28 4.25 -0.91
CA PRO A 70 13.99 3.51 -2.13
C PRO A 70 14.08 2.02 -1.82
N THR A 71 12.93 1.36 -1.86
CA THR A 71 12.83 -0.09 -1.71
C THR A 71 13.82 -0.75 -2.67
N LYS A 72 14.89 -1.35 -2.13
CA LYS A 72 15.66 -2.36 -2.84
C LYS A 72 14.65 -3.43 -3.24
N ALA A 73 14.24 -3.42 -4.50
CA ALA A 73 13.34 -4.43 -5.05
C ALA A 73 13.97 -5.81 -4.79
N VAL A 74 13.45 -6.54 -3.81
CA VAL A 74 13.80 -7.93 -3.57
C VAL A 74 13.11 -8.72 -4.68
N ASN A 75 13.75 -8.78 -5.84
CA ASN A 75 13.38 -9.70 -6.91
C ASN A 75 13.59 -11.13 -6.38
N LEU A 76 12.52 -11.75 -5.87
CA LEU A 76 12.51 -13.17 -5.55
C LEU A 76 12.41 -13.96 -6.86
N VAL A 77 13.57 -14.13 -7.52
CA VAL A 77 13.70 -15.06 -8.64
C VAL A 77 13.84 -16.46 -8.06
N GLU A 78 12.75 -17.24 -8.10
CA GLU A 78 12.85 -18.69 -8.00
C GLU A 78 13.49 -19.20 -9.29
N LYS A 79 14.71 -19.73 -9.20
CA LYS A 79 15.41 -20.35 -10.33
C LYS A 79 14.72 -21.67 -10.69
N PRO A 80 14.15 -21.88 -11.89
CA PRO A 80 13.75 -23.20 -12.31
C PRO A 80 15.00 -24.06 -12.56
N LYS A 81 15.15 -25.15 -11.79
CA LYS A 81 16.17 -26.18 -12.02
C LYS A 81 15.78 -27.00 -13.26
N TRP A 82 16.27 -26.60 -14.43
CA TRP A 82 16.26 -27.47 -15.60
C TRP A 82 17.29 -28.59 -15.38
N LYS A 83 16.82 -29.84 -15.34
CA LYS A 83 17.70 -31.01 -15.42
C LYS A 83 17.79 -31.41 -16.88
N GLU A 84 19.01 -31.40 -17.39
CA GLU A 84 19.36 -31.76 -18.74
C GLU A 84 19.46 -33.29 -18.92
N GLN A 85 19.31 -33.73 -20.17
CA GLN A 85 19.80 -34.98 -20.78
C GLN A 85 18.91 -36.23 -20.70
N ASN A 86 18.37 -36.61 -21.86
CA ASN A 86 18.53 -38.00 -22.33
C ASN A 86 18.59 -38.08 -23.86
N LYS A 87 19.79 -38.39 -24.34
CA LYS A 87 20.11 -38.79 -25.72
C LYS A 87 19.52 -40.18 -25.98
N LEU A 88 18.57 -40.30 -26.91
CA LEU A 88 18.15 -41.60 -27.46
C LEU A 88 18.18 -41.60 -29.00
N LYS A 89 19.38 -41.96 -29.48
CA LYS A 89 19.72 -42.85 -30.61
C LYS A 89 19.04 -42.62 -31.97
N LEU A 90 19.87 -42.13 -32.89
CA LEU A 90 19.73 -42.22 -34.35
C LEU A 90 19.84 -43.68 -34.84
N LYS A 91 18.86 -44.15 -35.61
CA LYS A 91 19.04 -45.22 -36.62
C LYS A 91 18.21 -44.94 -37.90
N LYS A 92 18.97 -44.54 -38.92
CA LYS A 92 18.89 -44.79 -40.39
C LYS A 92 17.53 -44.72 -41.14
N THR A 93 17.41 -43.63 -41.91
CA THR A 93 17.11 -43.52 -43.37
C THR A 93 16.16 -44.52 -44.04
N THR A 94 15.06 -44.00 -44.63
CA THR A 94 14.87 -43.92 -46.11
C THR A 94 13.62 -43.10 -46.51
N ASN A 95 13.86 -42.13 -47.39
CA ASN A 95 13.07 -41.68 -48.57
C ASN A 95 11.64 -41.09 -48.46
N THR A 96 11.60 -39.77 -48.72
CA THR A 96 10.95 -39.13 -49.90
C THR A 96 9.43 -38.86 -49.93
N LYS A 97 9.14 -37.56 -50.14
CA LYS A 97 7.98 -36.91 -50.81
C LYS A 97 6.70 -36.53 -50.01
N VAL A 98 6.50 -35.21 -49.96
CA VAL A 98 5.31 -34.45 -50.47
C VAL A 98 4.10 -34.20 -49.54
N SER A 99 3.91 -32.90 -49.28
CA SER A 99 2.69 -32.09 -49.06
C SER A 99 1.47 -32.64 -48.26
N GLY A 100 1.32 -32.15 -47.03
CA GLY A 100 0.28 -31.17 -46.62
C GLY A 100 -1.23 -31.50 -46.62
N LYS A 101 -1.80 -31.44 -45.38
CA LYS A 101 -3.21 -31.33 -44.87
C LYS A 101 -3.89 -32.66 -44.43
N PRO A 102 -4.76 -32.70 -43.37
CA PRO A 102 -5.69 -31.64 -42.89
C PRO A 102 -5.89 -31.45 -41.35
N ALA A 103 -6.62 -30.36 -41.01
CA ALA A 103 -7.64 -30.14 -39.96
C ALA A 103 -7.46 -30.46 -38.44
N ASP A 104 -7.78 -29.43 -37.63
CA ASP A 104 -8.53 -29.42 -36.35
C ASP A 104 -7.91 -30.11 -35.10
N SER A 105 -7.87 -29.54 -33.88
CA SER A 105 -8.74 -28.56 -33.22
C SER A 105 -8.20 -28.16 -31.82
N LYS A 106 -8.77 -27.09 -31.28
CA LYS A 106 -8.93 -26.68 -29.86
C LYS A 106 -7.88 -25.77 -29.23
N ALA A 107 -8.23 -24.49 -29.30
CA ALA A 107 -7.73 -23.38 -28.50
C ALA A 107 -7.97 -23.60 -26.98
N ALA A 108 -6.91 -23.51 -26.18
CA ALA A 108 -7.02 -23.33 -24.74
C ALA A 108 -7.04 -21.83 -24.42
N LYS A 109 -8.14 -21.37 -23.82
CA LYS A 109 -8.35 -19.95 -23.43
C LYS A 109 -7.44 -19.57 -22.26
N PRO A 110 -6.95 -18.32 -22.19
CA PRO A 110 -6.23 -17.84 -21.02
C PRO A 110 -7.17 -17.68 -19.83
N PHE A 111 -6.81 -18.29 -18.69
CA PHE A 111 -7.50 -18.10 -17.41
C PHE A 111 -7.40 -16.62 -17.00
N LYS A 112 -8.54 -15.96 -16.86
CA LYS A 112 -8.62 -14.59 -16.31
C LYS A 112 -9.07 -14.70 -14.84
N PHE A 113 -8.17 -14.35 -13.92
CA PHE A 113 -8.54 -14.13 -12.53
C PHE A 113 -9.22 -12.76 -12.41
N LYS A 114 -10.52 -12.73 -12.10
CA LYS A 114 -11.25 -11.50 -11.79
C LYS A 114 -11.39 -11.41 -10.29
N PHE A 115 -10.71 -10.46 -9.66
CA PHE A 115 -10.95 -10.10 -8.27
C PHE A 115 -12.02 -9.00 -8.26
N THR A 116 -13.19 -9.27 -7.69
CA THR A 116 -14.22 -8.25 -7.47
C THR A 116 -14.22 -7.88 -5.99
N PHE A 117 -13.78 -6.66 -5.69
CA PHE A 117 -13.90 -6.07 -4.35
C PHE A 117 -15.35 -5.58 -4.18
N ALA A 118 -16.12 -6.27 -3.34
CA ALA A 118 -17.44 -5.81 -2.93
C ALA A 118 -17.27 -4.82 -1.78
N ARG A 119 -17.47 -3.53 -2.08
CA ARG A 119 -17.61 -2.48 -1.07
C ARG A 119 -19.03 -2.62 -0.50
N ARG A 120 -19.11 -2.86 0.80
CA ARG A 120 -20.36 -3.04 1.55
C ARG A 120 -21.15 -1.74 1.64
#